data_AF-A0A496WSS2-F1
#
_entry.id   AF-A0A496WSS2-F1
#
_cell.length_a   1.000
_cell.length_b   1.000
_cell.length_c   1.000
_cell.angle_alpha   90.00
_cell.angle_beta   90.00
_cell.angle_gamma   90.00
#
_symmetry.space_group_name_H-M   'P 1'
#
loop_
_entity.id
_entity.type
_entity.pdbx_description
1 polymer ?
#
loop_
_entity_poly.entity_id
_entity_poly.type
_entity_poly.pdbx_seq_one_letter_code
_entity_poly.pdbx_strand_id
1 'polypeptide(L)'
;MDVSDQDRITPARPQSRWRRPALLALAILLLATGYYIYQQSFPDAVEPPASTESPISVDLPPIVPAQPKAADIPQQTVQQQEQEPSLPSLADSDDFLRLHWQDLGLPDDTQAWSQGDFLLQRATTFIDGLAQGAVLRKFTPLDKSPFLQPKPPFKIIKNNGEIWLDETNFDRYKPAITFLVSMQPEHLAQLFHWLR
;
A
#
# COMPACT_ATOMS: atom_id res chain seq x y z
N MET A 1 -26.48 58.42 31.63
CA MET A 1 -25.84 59.16 30.50
C MET A 1 -25.10 58.12 29.70
N ASP A 2 -25.77 57.66 28.64
CA ASP A 2 -25.35 56.60 27.73
C ASP A 2 -24.45 57.24 26.67
N VAL A 3 -23.20 56.80 26.56
CA VAL A 3 -22.26 57.34 25.57
C VAL A 3 -22.35 56.44 24.35
N SER A 4 -23.01 56.93 23.29
CA SER A 4 -23.20 56.22 22.03
C SER A 4 -21.87 55.89 21.35
N ASP A 5 -21.62 54.61 21.15
CA ASP A 5 -20.48 54.02 20.41
C ASP A 5 -20.47 54.32 18.89
N GLN A 6 -21.15 55.37 18.42
CA GLN A 6 -21.33 55.64 16.98
C GLN A 6 -20.25 56.51 16.32
N ASP A 7 -19.27 57.03 17.07
CA ASP A 7 -18.22 57.91 16.52
C ASP A 7 -16.91 57.20 16.13
N ARG A 8 -16.92 55.88 15.95
CA ARG A 8 -15.72 55.14 15.49
C ARG A 8 -15.60 55.16 13.97
N ILE A 9 -14.93 56.19 13.45
CA ILE A 9 -14.50 56.27 12.05
C ILE A 9 -13.46 55.17 11.79
N THR A 10 -13.87 54.12 11.06
CA THR A 10 -12.97 53.09 10.54
C THR A 10 -12.40 53.58 9.20
N PRO A 11 -11.08 53.58 8.94
CA PRO A 11 -10.59 53.91 7.62
C PRO A 11 -10.96 52.80 6.63
N ALA A 12 -11.71 53.17 5.58
CA ALA A 12 -11.99 52.30 4.45
C ALA A 12 -10.68 51.88 3.78
N ARG A 13 -10.41 50.56 3.78
CA ARG A 13 -9.26 49.97 3.09
C ARG A 13 -9.40 50.26 1.59
N PRO A 14 -8.43 50.90 0.91
CA PRO A 14 -8.54 51.10 -0.53
C PRO A 14 -8.44 49.72 -1.21
N GLN A 15 -9.54 49.26 -1.80
CA GLN A 15 -9.52 48.13 -2.73
C GLN A 15 -8.70 48.55 -3.95
N SER A 16 -7.40 48.26 -3.89
CA SER A 16 -6.47 48.44 -4.99
C SER A 16 -6.95 47.66 -6.21
N ARG A 17 -7.39 48.38 -7.24
CA ARG A 17 -7.73 47.86 -8.58
C ARG A 17 -6.56 47.08 -9.22
N TRP A 18 -5.36 47.15 -8.64
CA TRP A 18 -4.15 46.44 -9.07
C TRP A 18 -4.09 44.97 -8.64
N ARG A 19 -4.95 44.51 -7.72
CA ARG A 19 -4.94 43.10 -7.30
C ARG A 19 -5.45 42.13 -8.38
N ARG A 20 -6.37 42.59 -9.22
CA ARG A 20 -6.94 41.76 -10.32
C ARG A 20 -5.92 41.42 -11.40
N PRO A 21 -5.14 42.37 -11.97
CA PRO A 21 -4.09 42.01 -12.93
C PRO A 21 -2.93 41.23 -12.28
N ALA A 22 -2.60 41.49 -11.01
CA ALA A 22 -1.55 40.74 -10.30
C ALA A 22 -1.93 39.27 -10.07
N LEU A 23 -3.20 38.98 -9.75
CA LEU A 23 -3.70 37.61 -9.62
C LEU A 23 -3.74 36.88 -10.97
N LEU A 24 -4.09 37.58 -12.05
CA LEU A 24 -4.04 37.02 -13.41
C LEU A 24 -2.60 36.69 -13.83
N ALA A 25 -1.65 37.58 -13.57
CA ALA A 25 -0.24 37.32 -13.86
C ALA A 25 0.30 36.11 -13.08
N LEU A 26 -0.08 35.96 -11.80
CA LEU A 26 0.30 34.81 -10.98
C LEU A 26 -0.32 33.50 -11.49
N ALA A 27 -1.59 33.52 -11.91
CA ALA A 27 -2.26 32.35 -12.49
C ALA A 27 -1.60 31.91 -13.80
N ILE A 28 -1.22 32.85 -14.67
CA ILE A 28 -0.50 32.58 -15.91
C ILE A 28 0.89 32.01 -15.62
N LEU A 29 1.60 32.55 -14.62
CA LEU A 29 2.90 32.04 -14.19
C LEU A 29 2.79 30.59 -13.72
N LEU A 30 1.79 30.27 -12.89
CA LEU A 30 1.55 28.91 -12.40
C LEU A 30 1.21 27.95 -13.54
N LEU A 31 0.38 28.37 -14.50
CA LEU A 31 0.05 27.58 -15.69
C LEU A 31 1.27 27.31 -16.58
N ALA A 32 2.08 28.33 -16.84
CA ALA A 32 3.32 28.20 -17.62
C ALA A 32 4.32 27.26 -16.92
N THR A 33 4.44 27.37 -15.59
CA THR A 33 5.32 26.50 -14.79
C THR A 33 4.83 25.06 -14.81
N GLY A 34 3.52 24.85 -14.64
CA GLY A 34 2.91 23.52 -14.73
C GLY A 34 3.08 22.90 -16.13
N TYR A 35 2.91 23.69 -17.19
CA TYR A 35 3.14 23.26 -18.57
C TYR A 35 4.60 22.89 -18.84
N TYR A 36 5.55 23.68 -18.31
CA TYR A 36 6.98 23.39 -18.41
C TYR A 36 7.36 22.07 -17.72
N ILE A 37 6.82 21.82 -16.52
CA ILE A 37 7.03 20.55 -15.81
C ILE A 37 6.36 19.38 -16.55
N TYR A 38 5.16 19.57 -17.10
CA TYR A 38 4.48 18.57 -17.92
C TYR A 38 5.31 18.17 -19.15
N GLN A 39 5.88 19.14 -19.87
CA GLN A 39 6.80 18.88 -20.99
C GLN A 39 8.05 18.10 -20.58
N GLN A 40 8.60 18.32 -19.37
CA GLN A 40 9.73 17.55 -18.86
C GLN A 40 9.35 16.12 -18.38
N SER A 41 8.06 15.84 -18.17
CA SER A 41 7.60 14.60 -17.53
C SER A 41 7.32 13.45 -18.51
N PHE A 42 7.51 13.68 -19.81
CA PHE A 42 7.47 12.62 -20.83
C PHE A 42 8.83 12.56 -21.53
N PRO A 43 9.84 11.88 -20.95
CA PRO A 43 10.90 11.34 -21.78
C PRO A 43 10.23 10.41 -22.82
N ASP A 44 10.60 10.61 -24.09
CA ASP A 44 10.17 9.76 -25.20
C ASP A 44 10.20 8.29 -24.77
N ALA A 45 9.12 7.57 -25.09
CA ALA A 45 9.01 6.14 -24.83
C ALA A 45 10.28 5.47 -25.37
N VAL A 46 11.10 4.94 -24.46
CA VAL A 46 12.29 4.17 -24.81
C VAL A 46 11.77 2.93 -25.54
N GLU A 47 11.89 2.96 -26.86
CA GLU A 47 11.70 1.81 -27.72
C GLU A 47 12.68 0.73 -27.23
N PRO A 48 12.19 -0.45 -26.79
CA PRO A 48 13.08 -1.50 -26.33
C PRO A 48 14.03 -1.89 -27.47
N PRO A 49 15.33 -2.12 -27.20
CA PRO A 49 16.25 -2.55 -28.24
C PRO A 49 15.70 -3.85 -28.84
N ALA A 50 15.56 -3.87 -30.17
CA ALA A 50 15.24 -5.07 -30.91
C ALA A 50 16.34 -6.12 -30.64
N SER A 51 16.06 -7.07 -29.74
CA SER A 51 16.85 -8.27 -29.59
C SER A 51 16.76 -9.07 -30.88
N THR A 52 17.75 -8.88 -31.75
CA THR A 52 18.01 -9.82 -32.85
C THR A 52 18.76 -11.00 -32.25
N GLU A 53 18.04 -11.89 -31.58
CA GLU A 53 18.58 -13.19 -31.20
C GLU A 53 18.43 -14.10 -32.42
N SER A 54 19.53 -14.27 -33.16
CA SER A 54 19.62 -15.28 -34.21
C SER A 54 19.61 -16.66 -33.54
N PRO A 55 18.70 -17.59 -33.91
CA PRO A 55 18.73 -18.91 -33.30
C PRO A 55 19.99 -19.65 -33.75
N ILE A 56 20.86 -19.96 -32.78
CA ILE A 56 21.92 -20.94 -32.97
C ILE A 56 21.21 -22.27 -33.21
N SER A 57 21.22 -22.76 -34.45
CA SER A 57 20.77 -24.11 -34.78
C SER A 57 21.79 -25.09 -34.21
N VAL A 58 21.50 -25.64 -33.04
CA VAL A 58 22.20 -26.82 -32.52
C VAL A 58 21.49 -28.03 -33.12
N ASP A 59 22.17 -28.68 -34.07
CA ASP A 59 21.75 -29.98 -34.60
C ASP A 59 21.96 -31.04 -33.51
N LEU A 60 20.93 -31.30 -32.71
CA LEU A 60 20.89 -32.45 -31.81
C LEU A 60 20.24 -33.63 -32.55
N PRO A 61 20.82 -34.85 -32.49
CA PRO A 61 20.15 -36.04 -33.00
C PRO A 61 18.81 -36.25 -32.26
N PRO A 62 17.80 -36.83 -32.92
CA PRO A 62 16.49 -37.03 -32.31
C PRO A 62 16.58 -37.92 -31.08
N ILE A 63 16.43 -37.32 -29.91
CA ILE A 63 16.17 -38.04 -28.66
C ILE A 63 14.74 -38.57 -28.77
N VAL A 64 14.60 -39.84 -29.10
CA VAL A 64 13.33 -40.55 -28.94
C VAL A 64 13.06 -40.59 -27.43
N PRO A 65 12.00 -39.95 -26.91
CA PRO A 65 11.66 -40.09 -25.51
C PRO A 65 11.28 -41.56 -25.28
N ALA A 66 12.04 -42.27 -24.45
CA ALA A 66 11.53 -43.48 -23.84
C ALA A 66 10.28 -43.06 -23.06
N GLN A 67 9.09 -43.45 -23.52
CA GLN A 67 7.86 -43.29 -22.73
C GLN A 67 8.14 -43.94 -21.37
N PRO A 68 8.10 -43.20 -20.26
CA PRO A 68 8.11 -43.84 -18.97
C PRO A 68 6.86 -44.72 -18.92
N LYS A 69 7.05 -46.03 -18.75
CA LYS A 69 5.96 -46.94 -18.44
C LYS A 69 5.28 -46.36 -17.21
N ALA A 70 4.06 -45.84 -17.40
CA ALA A 70 3.26 -45.30 -16.30
C ALA A 70 3.20 -46.39 -15.22
N ALA A 71 3.78 -46.11 -14.06
CA ALA A 71 3.45 -46.88 -12.88
C ALA A 71 1.96 -46.68 -12.65
N ASP A 72 1.21 -47.77 -12.43
CA ASP A 72 -0.16 -47.69 -11.93
C ASP A 72 -0.10 -46.95 -10.60
N ILE A 73 -0.41 -45.65 -10.65
CA ILE A 73 -0.68 -44.87 -9.45
C ILE A 73 -2.03 -45.40 -8.98
N PRO A 74 -2.16 -45.95 -7.76
CA PRO A 74 -3.47 -46.33 -7.26
C PRO A 74 -4.38 -45.10 -7.37
N GLN A 75 -5.45 -45.22 -8.17
CA GLN A 75 -6.50 -44.21 -8.22
C GLN A 75 -7.02 -44.05 -6.80
N GLN A 76 -6.62 -42.96 -6.16
CA GLN A 76 -7.19 -42.54 -4.90
C GLN A 76 -8.67 -42.30 -5.20
N THR A 77 -9.53 -43.16 -4.66
CA THR A 77 -10.97 -43.02 -4.75
C THR A 77 -11.29 -41.60 -4.34
N VAL A 78 -11.84 -40.80 -5.26
CA VAL A 78 -12.33 -39.46 -4.97
C VAL A 78 -13.51 -39.67 -4.02
N GLN A 79 -13.21 -39.72 -2.71
CA GLN A 79 -14.20 -39.44 -1.70
C GLN A 79 -14.78 -38.09 -2.07
N GLN A 80 -16.11 -38.03 -2.16
CA GLN A 80 -16.85 -36.82 -2.46
C GLN A 80 -16.36 -35.72 -1.51
N GLN A 81 -15.45 -34.88 -2.01
CA GLN A 81 -14.90 -33.77 -1.26
C GLN A 81 -16.09 -32.90 -0.90
N GLU A 82 -16.22 -32.62 0.40
CA GLU A 82 -16.94 -31.44 0.87
C GLU A 82 -16.55 -30.29 -0.07
N GLN A 83 -17.53 -29.62 -0.69
CA GLN A 83 -17.25 -28.65 -1.74
C GLN A 83 -16.39 -27.52 -1.17
N GLU A 84 -15.07 -27.59 -1.40
CA GLU A 84 -14.12 -26.57 -1.01
C GLU A 84 -14.55 -25.24 -1.66
N PRO A 85 -14.48 -24.12 -0.93
CA PRO A 85 -14.88 -22.85 -1.48
C PRO A 85 -13.94 -22.46 -2.61
N SER A 86 -14.55 -22.01 -3.71
CA SER A 86 -13.80 -21.45 -4.83
C SER A 86 -13.06 -20.19 -4.40
N LEU A 87 -11.80 -20.06 -4.82
CA LEU A 87 -11.01 -18.84 -4.69
C LEU A 87 -11.82 -17.62 -5.20
N PRO A 88 -11.97 -16.54 -4.39
CA PRO A 88 -12.68 -15.34 -4.82
C PRO A 88 -11.96 -14.64 -5.97
N SER A 89 -12.70 -13.84 -6.73
CA SER A 89 -12.08 -12.91 -7.69
C SER A 89 -11.26 -11.86 -6.94
N LEU A 90 -10.31 -11.22 -7.64
CA LEU A 90 -9.53 -10.14 -7.06
C LEU A 90 -10.39 -8.93 -6.65
N ALA A 91 -11.54 -8.73 -7.29
CA ALA A 91 -12.47 -7.66 -6.93
C ALA A 91 -13.22 -7.96 -5.63
N ASP A 92 -13.47 -9.24 -5.35
CA ASP A 92 -14.23 -9.69 -4.17
C ASP A 92 -13.30 -10.07 -2.99
N SER A 93 -11.98 -9.95 -3.17
CA SER A 93 -11.00 -10.41 -2.17
C SER A 93 -11.11 -9.67 -0.84
N ASP A 94 -11.46 -8.40 -0.86
CA ASP A 94 -11.55 -7.60 0.37
C ASP A 94 -12.70 -8.05 1.25
N ASP A 95 -13.86 -8.29 0.65
CA ASP A 95 -15.06 -8.75 1.36
C ASP A 95 -14.87 -10.20 1.83
N PHE A 96 -14.24 -11.04 1.01
CA PHE A 96 -13.84 -12.38 1.40
C PHE A 96 -12.93 -12.37 2.64
N LEU A 97 -11.87 -11.54 2.64
CA LEU A 97 -10.94 -11.44 3.78
C LEU A 97 -11.61 -10.89 5.03
N ARG A 98 -12.55 -9.95 4.88
CA ARG A 98 -13.33 -9.41 6.01
C ARG A 98 -14.26 -10.46 6.60
N LEU A 99 -14.91 -11.26 5.76
CA LEU A 99 -15.82 -12.32 6.20
C LEU A 99 -15.09 -13.42 6.98
N HIS A 100 -13.90 -13.79 6.52
CA HIS A 100 -13.11 -14.89 7.09
C HIS A 100 -12.01 -14.41 8.04
N TRP A 101 -12.05 -13.16 8.52
CA TRP A 101 -10.94 -12.56 9.28
C TRP A 101 -10.55 -13.38 10.53
N GLN A 102 -11.55 -13.92 11.24
CA GLN A 102 -11.31 -14.77 12.41
C GLN A 102 -10.82 -16.17 12.02
N ASP A 103 -11.26 -16.69 10.87
CA ASP A 103 -10.84 -18.00 10.36
C ASP A 103 -9.35 -18.02 9.97
N LEU A 104 -8.75 -16.85 9.73
CA LEU A 104 -7.32 -16.67 9.50
C LEU A 104 -6.47 -16.87 10.76
N GLY A 105 -7.08 -17.13 11.92
CA GLY A 105 -6.38 -17.25 13.20
C GLY A 105 -5.79 -15.91 13.69
N LEU A 106 -6.30 -14.79 13.18
CA LEU A 106 -5.87 -13.45 13.56
C LEU A 106 -6.62 -13.00 14.83
N PRO A 107 -5.94 -12.45 15.86
CA PRO A 107 -6.61 -11.97 17.08
C PRO A 107 -7.51 -10.77 16.80
N ASP A 108 -8.55 -10.55 17.62
CA ASP A 108 -9.54 -9.47 17.40
C ASP A 108 -8.92 -8.06 17.33
N ASP A 109 -7.84 -7.82 18.08
CA ASP A 109 -7.13 -6.53 18.10
C ASP A 109 -6.48 -6.18 16.74
N THR A 110 -6.38 -7.16 15.84
CA THR A 110 -5.90 -6.97 14.48
C THR A 110 -6.96 -6.52 13.49
N GLN A 111 -8.26 -6.55 13.84
CA GLN A 111 -9.35 -6.26 12.90
C GLN A 111 -9.23 -4.87 12.25
N ALA A 112 -8.55 -3.93 12.90
CA ALA A 112 -8.17 -2.64 12.35
C ALA A 112 -7.45 -2.73 10.98
N TRP A 113 -6.77 -3.83 10.70
CA TRP A 113 -6.06 -4.08 9.44
C TRP A 113 -6.99 -4.39 8.26
N SER A 114 -8.22 -4.83 8.54
CA SER A 114 -9.25 -5.07 7.53
C SER A 114 -9.92 -3.80 6.98
N GLN A 115 -9.48 -2.62 7.44
CA GLN A 115 -10.03 -1.33 7.05
C GLN A 115 -9.47 -0.80 5.72
N GLY A 116 -10.36 -0.17 4.95
CA GLY A 116 -10.07 0.39 3.63
C GLY A 116 -10.18 -0.65 2.51
N ASP A 117 -9.69 -0.27 1.33
CA ASP A 117 -9.76 -1.07 0.11
C ASP A 117 -8.39 -1.66 -0.26
N PHE A 118 -8.42 -2.61 -1.19
CA PHE A 118 -7.28 -3.33 -1.75
C PHE A 118 -6.46 -4.03 -0.67
N LEU A 119 -7.13 -4.74 0.25
CA LEU A 119 -6.51 -5.35 1.42
C LEU A 119 -5.42 -6.34 0.99
N LEU A 120 -5.74 -7.23 0.05
CA LEU A 120 -4.80 -8.24 -0.43
C LEU A 120 -3.61 -7.61 -1.15
N GLN A 121 -3.86 -6.67 -2.07
CA GLN A 121 -2.81 -6.01 -2.86
C GLN A 121 -1.92 -5.14 -1.98
N ARG A 122 -2.48 -4.47 -0.96
CA ARG A 122 -1.71 -3.69 0.01
C ARG A 122 -0.86 -4.60 0.88
N ALA A 123 -1.41 -5.71 1.37
CA ALA A 123 -0.66 -6.66 2.18
C ALA A 123 0.52 -7.24 1.39
N THR A 124 0.30 -7.72 0.16
CA THR A 124 1.38 -8.26 -0.69
C THR A 124 2.42 -7.20 -1.03
N THR A 125 2.00 -6.00 -1.42
CA THR A 125 2.93 -4.89 -1.72
C THR A 125 3.72 -4.46 -0.49
N PHE A 126 3.09 -4.47 0.69
CA PHE A 126 3.75 -4.11 1.95
C PHE A 126 4.80 -5.15 2.35
N ILE A 127 4.47 -6.44 2.28
CA ILE A 127 5.40 -7.54 2.59
C ILE A 127 6.57 -7.56 1.60
N ASP A 128 6.28 -7.43 0.30
CA ASP A 128 7.31 -7.35 -0.74
C ASP A 128 8.22 -6.12 -0.54
N GLY A 129 7.62 -4.96 -0.26
CA GLY A 129 8.36 -3.74 0.06
C GLY A 129 9.23 -3.89 1.32
N LEU A 130 8.77 -4.59 2.35
CA LEU A 130 9.57 -4.91 3.54
C LEU A 130 10.78 -5.79 3.17
N ALA A 131 10.58 -6.83 2.35
CA ALA A 131 11.64 -7.72 1.91
C ALA A 131 12.72 -6.99 1.09
N GLN A 132 12.31 -5.98 0.30
CA GLN A 132 13.21 -5.15 -0.50
C GLN A 132 13.80 -3.95 0.27
N GLY A 133 13.40 -3.73 1.52
CA GLY A 133 13.77 -2.55 2.30
C GLY A 133 13.17 -1.23 1.78
N ALA A 134 12.15 -1.30 0.92
CA ALA A 134 11.49 -0.18 0.27
C ALA A 134 9.99 -0.14 0.61
N VAL A 135 9.64 0.47 1.75
CA VAL A 135 8.25 0.60 2.18
C VAL A 135 7.59 1.84 1.58
N LEU A 136 6.64 1.63 0.68
CA LEU A 136 5.82 2.70 0.12
C LEU A 136 4.75 3.14 1.11
N ARG A 137 4.87 4.37 1.62
CA ARG A 137 3.92 4.97 2.58
C ARG A 137 2.45 4.85 2.15
N LYS A 138 2.15 4.97 0.85
CA LYS A 138 0.78 4.88 0.31
C LYS A 138 0.11 3.51 0.51
N PHE A 139 0.91 2.44 0.54
CA PHE A 139 0.46 1.07 0.77
C PHE A 139 0.68 0.62 2.21
N THR A 140 1.35 1.45 3.00
CA THR A 140 1.56 1.15 4.41
C THR A 140 0.21 1.15 5.15
N PRO A 141 -0.07 0.11 5.94
CA PRO A 141 -1.30 -0.03 6.70
C PRO A 141 -1.38 0.99 7.84
N LEU A 142 -0.23 1.48 8.31
CA LEU A 142 -0.09 2.44 9.41
C LEU A 142 -0.90 3.72 9.19
N ASP A 143 -0.98 4.23 7.96
CA ASP A 143 -1.69 5.49 7.69
C ASP A 143 -3.18 5.28 7.36
N LYS A 144 -3.59 4.03 7.09
CA LYS A 144 -4.92 3.70 6.56
C LYS A 144 -5.94 3.36 7.65
N SER A 145 -5.48 2.93 8.82
CA SER A 145 -6.35 2.70 9.97
C SER A 145 -5.99 3.65 11.12
N PRO A 146 -6.97 4.37 11.71
CA PRO A 146 -6.74 5.19 12.90
C PRO A 146 -6.16 4.42 14.09
N PHE A 147 -6.32 3.10 14.12
CA PHE A 147 -5.77 2.23 15.18
C PHE A 147 -4.29 1.91 14.96
N LEU A 148 -3.84 1.88 13.71
CA LEU A 148 -2.45 1.55 13.34
C LEU A 148 -1.57 2.78 13.20
N GLN A 149 -2.19 3.96 13.12
CA GLN A 149 -1.47 5.22 13.11
C GLN A 149 -0.63 5.36 14.39
N PRO A 150 0.69 5.60 14.29
CA PRO A 150 1.56 5.70 15.45
C PRO A 150 1.18 6.86 16.37
N LYS A 151 0.45 6.53 17.44
CA LYS A 151 0.07 7.41 18.55
C LYS A 151 0.84 6.95 19.79
N PRO A 152 1.27 7.82 20.73
CA PRO A 152 1.14 9.29 20.85
C PRO A 152 2.18 10.08 20.01
N PRO A 153 2.30 11.43 20.14
CA PRO A 153 3.29 12.23 19.42
C PRO A 153 4.73 11.76 19.68
N PHE A 154 5.60 12.07 18.73
CA PHE A 154 7.02 11.80 18.83
C PHE A 154 7.65 12.61 19.97
N LYS A 155 8.38 11.94 20.85
CA LYS A 155 8.99 12.54 22.05
C LYS A 155 10.50 12.61 21.94
N ILE A 156 11.06 13.67 22.52
CA ILE A 156 12.51 13.86 22.65
C ILE A 156 12.84 14.18 24.11
N ILE A 157 13.98 13.68 24.57
CA ILE A 157 14.53 13.96 25.90
C ILE A 157 15.71 14.91 25.70
N LYS A 158 15.77 15.99 26.49
CA LYS A 158 16.93 16.88 26.51
C LYS A 158 17.73 16.63 27.78
N ASN A 159 18.99 16.22 27.64
CA ASN A 159 19.89 15.99 28.76
C ASN A 159 21.25 16.64 28.46
N ASN A 160 21.75 17.48 29.36
CA ASN A 160 23.03 18.18 29.22
C ASN A 160 23.22 18.95 27.89
N GLY A 161 22.13 19.48 27.32
CA GLY A 161 22.17 20.21 26.04
C GLY A 161 22.11 19.31 24.80
N GLU A 162 22.13 17.99 24.97
CA GLU A 162 21.97 17.02 23.89
C GLU A 162 20.51 16.57 23.77
N ILE A 163 20.08 16.27 22.54
CA ILE A 163 18.74 15.79 22.22
C ILE A 163 18.82 14.27 22.01
N TRP A 164 18.08 13.54 22.83
CA TRP A 164 17.96 12.09 22.80
C TRP A 164 16.55 11.69 22.35
N LEU A 165 16.47 10.56 21.66
CA LEU A 165 15.18 9.92 21.36
C LEU A 165 14.61 9.32 22.65
N ASP A 166 13.35 9.59 22.94
CA ASP A 166 12.64 8.90 24.03
C ASP A 166 12.37 7.44 23.62
N GLU A 167 12.74 6.46 24.45
CA GLU A 167 12.54 5.03 24.18
C GLU A 167 11.05 4.66 24.05
N THR A 168 10.15 5.43 24.69
CA THR A 168 8.71 5.23 24.54
C THR A 168 8.20 5.51 23.12
N ASN A 169 9.02 6.07 22.24
CA ASN A 169 8.67 6.20 20.82
C ASN A 169 8.52 4.84 20.12
N PHE A 170 9.23 3.79 20.56
CA PHE A 170 9.12 2.47 19.95
C PHE A 170 7.74 1.83 20.20
N ASP A 171 7.12 2.16 21.34
CA ASP A 171 5.78 1.68 21.69
C ASP A 171 4.70 2.14 20.71
N ARG A 172 4.94 3.23 19.97
CA ARG A 172 4.02 3.75 18.94
C ARG A 172 3.76 2.75 17.82
N TYR A 173 4.66 1.79 17.62
CA TYR A 173 4.55 0.77 16.58
C TYR A 173 4.05 -0.57 17.11
N LYS A 174 3.81 -0.72 18.42
CA LYS A 174 3.32 -1.97 19.02
C LYS A 174 2.11 -2.56 18.28
N PRO A 175 1.04 -1.80 17.95
CA PRO A 175 -0.10 -2.37 17.23
C PRO A 175 0.26 -2.99 15.88
N ALA A 176 1.21 -2.37 15.16
CA ALA A 176 1.66 -2.87 13.87
C ALA A 176 2.55 -4.11 14.01
N ILE A 177 3.44 -4.11 15.00
CA ILE A 177 4.28 -5.28 15.30
C ILE A 177 3.40 -6.46 15.76
N THR A 178 2.46 -6.23 16.68
CA THR A 178 1.52 -7.25 17.17
C THR A 178 0.79 -7.93 16.02
N PHE A 179 0.31 -7.18 15.04
CA PHE A 179 -0.31 -7.77 13.84
C PHE A 179 0.66 -8.62 13.01
N LEU A 180 1.86 -8.10 12.75
CA LEU A 180 2.82 -8.83 11.92
C LEU A 180 3.25 -10.14 12.57
N VAL A 181 3.40 -10.16 13.89
CA VAL A 181 3.80 -11.37 14.63
C VAL A 181 2.63 -12.29 14.97
N SER A 182 1.38 -11.82 14.89
CA SER A 182 0.19 -12.68 15.11
C SER A 182 -0.17 -13.51 13.87
N MET A 183 0.28 -13.10 12.68
CA MET A 183 0.18 -13.91 11.47
C MET A 183 1.04 -15.17 11.58
N GLN A 184 0.39 -16.31 11.83
CA GLN A 184 1.03 -17.61 11.88
C GLN A 184 1.09 -18.25 10.48
N PRO A 185 2.26 -18.66 9.99
CA PRO A 185 2.41 -19.28 8.67
C PRO A 185 1.51 -20.50 8.44
N GLU A 186 1.24 -21.27 9.49
CA GLU A 186 0.41 -22.47 9.45
C GLU A 186 -1.04 -22.16 9.07
N HIS A 187 -1.60 -21.07 9.61
CA HIS A 187 -2.98 -20.65 9.29
C HIS A 187 -3.09 -20.14 7.85
N LEU A 188 -2.06 -19.42 7.37
CA LEU A 188 -1.98 -18.98 5.98
C LEU A 188 -1.88 -20.18 5.02
N ALA A 189 -1.11 -21.21 5.38
CA ALA A 189 -1.00 -22.43 4.59
C ALA A 189 -2.32 -23.22 4.58
N GLN A 190 -3.01 -23.32 5.72
CA GLN A 190 -4.33 -23.93 5.81
C GLN A 190 -5.35 -23.21 4.92
N LEU A 191 -5.39 -21.88 4.96
CA LEU A 191 -6.25 -21.09 4.07
C LEU A 191 -5.93 -21.37 2.60
N PHE A 192 -4.65 -21.42 2.23
CA PHE A 192 -4.24 -21.72 0.87
C PHE A 192 -4.71 -23.08 0.39
N HIS A 193 -4.57 -24.12 1.23
CA HIS A 193 -5.03 -25.46 0.91
C HIS A 193 -6.55 -25.58 0.89
N TRP A 194 -7.26 -24.82 1.72
CA TRP A 194 -8.72 -24.83 1.73
C TRP A 194 -9.34 -24.17 0.49
N LEU A 195 -8.61 -23.25 -0.15
CA LEU A 195 -9.06 -22.54 -1.36
C LEU A 195 -8.69 -23.25 -2.69
N ARG A 196 -8.00 -24.40 -2.64
CA ARG A 196 -7.39 -25.05 -3.81
C ARG A 196 -7.59 -26.56 -3.83
#